data_AF-A0A7W0H7F9-F1
#
_entry.id   AF-A0A7W0H7F9-F1
#
_cell.length_a   1.000
_cell.length_b   1.000
_cell.length_c   1.000
_cell.angle_alpha   90.00
_cell.angle_beta   90.00
_cell.angle_gamma   90.00
#
_symmetry.space_group_name_H-M   'P 1'
#
loop_
_entity.id
_entity.type
_entity.pdbx_description
1 polymer ?
#
loop_
_entity_poly.entity_id
_entity_poly.type
_entity_poly.pdbx_seq_one_letter_code
_entity_poly.pdbx_strand_id
1 'polypeptide(L)'
;MAAELETLRSEVGTSLRHLAVVRYDAFGDMGGHLSWSVALLDDAGDGVVLTSIHGRSDSRTYAKNIAGWTANQQLSPEEQEAIRFARTS
;
A
#
# COMPACT_ATOMS: atom_id res chain seq x y z
N MET A 1 1.64 27.95 21.85
CA MET A 1 2.94 27.58 21.25
C MET A 1 3.28 26.10 21.44
N ALA A 2 3.44 25.56 22.67
CA ALA A 2 3.79 24.15 22.85
C ALA A 2 2.71 23.16 22.37
N ALA A 3 1.43 23.42 22.70
CA ALA A 3 0.31 22.60 22.23
C ALA A 3 0.13 22.65 20.69
N GLU A 4 0.41 23.79 20.08
CA GLU A 4 0.30 23.98 18.63
C GLU A 4 1.40 23.23 17.87
N LEU A 5 2.61 23.17 18.44
CA LEU A 5 3.73 22.36 17.95
C LEU A 5 3.48 20.86 18.08
N GLU A 6 2.80 20.43 19.15
CA GLU A 6 2.41 19.03 19.38
C GLU A 6 1.36 18.58 18.36
N THR A 7 0.33 19.42 18.11
CA THR A 7 -0.67 19.16 17.08
C THR A 7 -0.03 19.05 15.69
N LEU A 8 0.84 20.01 15.33
CA LEU A 8 1.54 19.99 14.04
C LEU A 8 2.40 18.73 13.88
N ARG A 9 3.11 18.31 14.93
CA ARG A 9 3.92 17.09 14.91
C ARG A 9 3.06 15.83 14.75
N SER A 10 1.89 15.80 15.37
CA SER A 10 0.94 14.69 15.24
C SER A 10 0.38 14.58 13.81
N GLU A 11 0.01 15.71 13.20
CA GLU A 11 -0.51 15.76 11.82
C GLU A 11 0.56 15.40 10.77
N VAL A 12 1.83 15.73 11.01
CA VAL A 12 2.94 15.27 10.18
C VAL A 12 3.22 13.77 10.41
N GLY A 13 3.02 13.29 11.64
CA GLY A 13 3.19 11.88 12.02
C GLY A 13 2.34 10.92 11.18
N THR A 14 1.09 11.30 10.91
CA THR A 14 0.10 10.50 10.14
C THR A 14 0.14 10.75 8.63
N SER A 15 1.06 11.59 8.14
CA SER A 15 1.22 11.77 6.70
C SER A 15 1.81 10.51 6.05
N LEU A 16 1.10 10.02 5.03
CA LEU A 16 1.55 8.93 4.18
C LEU A 16 2.79 9.39 3.40
N ARG A 17 3.91 8.74 3.66
CA ARG A 17 5.22 9.13 3.11
C ARG A 17 6.02 7.95 2.56
N HIS A 18 5.64 6.74 2.95
CA HIS A 18 6.19 5.50 2.44
C HIS A 18 5.28 4.99 1.33
N LEU A 19 5.79 5.07 0.10
CA LEU A 19 5.03 4.82 -1.12
C LEU A 19 5.79 3.84 -2.01
N ALA A 20 5.10 2.82 -2.50
CA ALA A 20 5.63 1.94 -3.54
C ALA A 20 4.51 1.30 -4.36
N VAL A 21 4.82 1.01 -5.62
CA VAL A 21 3.93 0.35 -6.58
C VAL A 21 4.62 -0.88 -7.14
N VAL A 22 3.93 -2.01 -7.10
CA VAL A 22 4.33 -3.25 -7.77
C VAL A 22 3.35 -3.51 -8.90
N ARG A 23 3.87 -3.73 -10.11
CA ARG A 23 3.09 -4.09 -11.29
C ARG A 23 3.38 -5.54 -11.69
N TYR A 24 2.35 -6.28 -12.07
CA TYR A 24 2.47 -7.71 -12.32
C TYR A 24 1.39 -8.22 -13.28
N ASP A 25 1.59 -9.43 -13.79
CA ASP A 25 0.54 -10.19 -14.48
C ASP A 25 -0.06 -11.19 -13.48
N ALA A 26 -1.31 -10.95 -13.07
CA ALA A 26 -1.99 -11.77 -12.07
C ALA A 26 -2.42 -13.14 -12.59
N PHE A 27 -2.50 -13.31 -13.91
CA PHE A 27 -3.01 -14.53 -14.55
C PHE A 27 -2.00 -15.21 -15.50
N GLY A 28 -0.91 -14.51 -15.84
CA GLY A 28 0.22 -15.04 -16.62
C GLY A 28 -0.03 -15.17 -18.12
N ASP A 29 -1.22 -14.79 -18.57
CA ASP A 29 -1.74 -14.92 -19.92
C ASP A 29 -2.32 -13.60 -20.46
N MET A 30 -2.11 -12.49 -19.73
CA MET A 30 -2.61 -11.16 -20.04
C MET A 30 -1.42 -10.22 -20.24
N GLY A 31 -0.87 -10.22 -21.46
CA GLY A 31 0.25 -9.36 -21.82
C GLY A 31 0.01 -7.89 -21.41
N GLY A 32 0.89 -7.33 -20.58
CA GLY A 32 0.86 -5.91 -20.22
C GLY A 32 1.09 -5.53 -18.76
N HIS A 33 1.29 -6.49 -17.83
CA HIS A 33 1.46 -6.21 -16.39
C HIS A 33 0.45 -5.16 -15.86
N LEU A 34 -0.82 -5.36 -16.21
CA LEU A 34 -1.90 -4.40 -15.97
C LEU A 34 -2.46 -4.50 -14.55
N SER A 35 -2.09 -5.54 -13.79
CA SER A 35 -2.42 -5.65 -12.36
C SER A 35 -1.37 -4.93 -11.52
N TRP A 36 -1.78 -4.42 -10.37
CA TRP A 36 -0.90 -3.64 -9.50
C TRP A 36 -1.32 -3.69 -8.03
N SER A 37 -0.34 -3.50 -7.16
CA SER A 37 -0.52 -3.23 -5.74
C SER A 37 0.25 -1.97 -5.35
N VAL A 38 -0.38 -1.10 -4.57
CA VAL A 38 0.19 0.15 -4.06
C VAL A 38 0.13 0.14 -2.54
N ALA A 39 1.27 0.35 -1.89
CA ALA A 39 1.34 0.60 -0.46
C ALA A 39 1.42 2.11 -0.21
N LEU A 40 0.54 2.62 0.65
CA LEU A 40 0.55 4.00 1.12
C LEU A 40 0.58 3.96 2.65
N LEU A 41 1.74 4.23 3.24
CA LEU A 41 1.98 4.06 4.68
C LEU A 41 2.65 5.29 5.31
N ASP A 42 2.42 5.49 6.60
CA ASP A 42 3.13 6.47 7.42
C ASP A 42 4.38 5.87 8.09
N ASP A 43 5.06 6.65 8.95
CA ASP A 43 6.28 6.20 9.64
C ASP A 43 6.05 5.07 10.65
N ALA A 44 4.82 4.94 11.18
CA ALA A 44 4.46 3.83 12.05
C ALA A 44 4.22 2.55 11.24
N GLY A 45 4.10 2.66 9.91
CA GLY A 45 3.70 1.57 9.03
C GLY A 45 2.20 1.36 9.02
N ASP A 46 1.43 2.35 9.45
CA ASP A 46 -0.02 2.35 9.41
C ASP A 46 -0.48 2.95 8.07
N GLY A 47 -1.58 2.41 7.54
CA GLY A 47 -2.16 2.90 6.29
C GLY A 47 -2.91 1.82 5.52
N VAL A 48 -2.72 1.80 4.20
CA VAL A 48 -3.50 0.93 3.31
C VAL A 48 -2.66 0.38 2.17
N VAL A 49 -2.96 -0.85 1.77
CA VAL A 49 -2.57 -1.40 0.47
C VAL A 49 -3.80 -1.47 -0.42
N LEU A 50 -3.69 -0.88 -1.61
CA LEU A 50 -4.69 -0.97 -2.67
C LEU A 50 -4.18 -1.91 -3.75
N THR A 51 -5.03 -2.84 -4.17
CA THR A 51 -4.69 -3.81 -5.22
C THR A 51 -5.75 -3.75 -6.30
N SER A 52 -5.33 -3.68 -7.56
CA SER A 52 -6.21 -3.89 -8.71
C SER A 52 -5.74 -5.09 -9.52
N ILE A 53 -6.63 -6.05 -9.70
CA ILE A 53 -6.40 -7.24 -10.51
C ILE A 53 -7.18 -7.06 -11.80
N HIS A 54 -6.45 -6.95 -12.90
CA HIS A 54 -7.02 -6.84 -14.23
C HIS A 54 -7.30 -8.24 -14.78
N GLY A 55 -8.58 -8.57 -14.98
CA GLY A 55 -9.05 -9.79 -15.65
C GLY A 55 -9.48 -9.50 -17.10
N ARG A 56 -9.70 -10.56 -17.89
CA ARG A 56 -10.01 -10.44 -19.33
C ARG A 56 -11.25 -9.59 -19.64
N SER A 57 -12.25 -9.63 -18.77
CA SER A 57 -13.54 -8.97 -18.99
C SER A 57 -13.91 -7.94 -17.91
N ASP A 58 -13.17 -7.91 -16.81
CA ASP A 58 -13.47 -7.08 -15.64
C ASP A 58 -12.20 -6.84 -14.82
N SER A 59 -12.18 -5.77 -14.01
CA SER A 59 -11.10 -5.51 -13.06
C SER A 59 -11.66 -5.41 -11.66
N ARG A 60 -10.97 -6.04 -10.70
CA ARG A 60 -11.36 -6.01 -9.29
C ARG A 60 -10.36 -5.22 -8.49
N THR A 61 -10.86 -4.33 -7.65
CA THR A 61 -10.02 -3.51 -6.77
C THR A 61 -10.37 -3.79 -5.32
N TYR A 62 -9.34 -3.95 -4.49
CA TYR A 62 -9.44 -4.26 -3.07
C TYR A 62 -8.58 -3.31 -2.26
N ALA A 63 -8.97 -3.10 -1.01
CA ALA A 63 -8.20 -2.36 -0.02
C ALA A 63 -8.01 -3.23 1.22
N LYS A 64 -6.80 -3.26 1.76
CA LYS A 64 -6.46 -3.90 3.02
C LYS A 64 -5.76 -2.91 3.92
N ASN A 65 -6.26 -2.78 5.14
CA ASN A 65 -5.63 -1.92 6.14
C ASN A 65 -4.34 -2.56 6.62
N ILE A 66 -3.30 -1.73 6.76
CA ILE A 66 -2.02 -2.09 7.35
C ILE A 66 -1.91 -1.39 8.69
N ALA A 67 -1.51 -2.15 9.71
CA ALA A 67 -1.18 -1.65 11.02
C ALA A 67 0.23 -2.13 11.41
N GLY A 68 1.13 -1.21 11.72
CA GLY A 68 2.50 -1.52 12.12
C GLY A 68 3.25 -2.39 11.11
N TRP A 69 3.15 -2.07 9.81
CA TRP A 69 3.76 -2.85 8.70
C TRP A 69 3.18 -4.25 8.49
N THR A 70 2.04 -4.57 9.10
CA THR A 70 1.39 -5.89 9.01
C THR A 70 -0.10 -5.75 8.70
N ALA A 71 -0.73 -6.83 8.23
CA ALA A 71 -2.17 -6.87 7.99
C ALA A 71 -2.81 -8.04 8.74
N ASN A 72 -4.03 -7.84 9.23
CA ASN A 72 -4.81 -8.92 9.82
C ASN A 72 -5.37 -9.89 8.76
N GLN A 73 -5.54 -9.40 7.53
CA GLN A 73 -5.93 -10.21 6.38
C GLN A 73 -4.69 -10.77 5.68
N GLN A 74 -4.81 -11.96 5.09
CA GLN A 74 -3.72 -12.52 4.30
C GLN A 74 -3.40 -11.63 3.09
N LEU A 75 -2.12 -11.29 2.95
CA LEU A 75 -1.60 -10.48 1.85
C LEU A 75 -1.10 -11.38 0.71
N SER A 76 -1.34 -10.98 -0.53
CA SER A 76 -0.70 -11.61 -1.70
C SER A 76 0.82 -11.34 -1.69
N PRO A 77 1.61 -12.12 -2.46
CA PRO A 77 3.05 -11.86 -2.59
C PRO A 77 3.37 -10.43 -3.04
N GLU A 78 2.59 -9.89 -3.97
CA GLU A 78 2.77 -8.56 -4.56
C GLU A 78 2.39 -7.44 -3.60
N GLU A 79 1.35 -7.65 -2.78
CA GLU A 79 0.98 -6.74 -1.70
C GLU A 79 2.08 -6.68 -0.63
N GLN A 80 2.63 -7.82 -0.24
CA GLN A 80 3.75 -7.88 0.69
C GLN A 80 4.99 -7.20 0.11
N GLU A 81 5.24 -7.36 -1.18
CA GLU A 81 6.34 -6.71 -1.88
C GLU A 81 6.19 -5.19 -1.91
N ALA A 82 4.98 -4.68 -2.20
CA ALA A 82 4.70 -3.25 -2.16
C ALA A 82 5.00 -2.67 -0.77
N ILE A 83 4.60 -3.34 0.32
CA ILE A 83 4.91 -2.91 1.69
C ILE A 83 6.43 -2.90 1.94
N ARG A 84 7.15 -3.96 1.52
CA ARG A 84 8.61 -4.04 1.68
C ARG A 84 9.33 -2.91 0.95
N PHE A 85 8.92 -2.61 -0.29
CA PHE A 85 9.51 -1.52 -1.06
C PHE A 85 9.20 -0.17 -0.44
N ALA A 86 7.95 0.08 -0.04
CA ALA A 86 7.56 1.33 0.61
C ALA A 86 8.40 1.62 1.87
N ARG A 87 8.76 0.58 2.63
CA ARG A 87 9.59 0.71 3.84
C ARG A 87 11.04 1.11 3.57
N THR A 88 11.52 0.92 2.35
CA THR A 88 12.92 1.16 1.96
C THR A 88 13.08 2.42 1.10
N SER A 89 11.96 3.04 0.71
CA SER A 89 11.89 4.27 -0.11
C SER A 89 12.26 5.53 0.64
#